data_AF-N6ZMU0-F1
#
_entry.id   AF-N6ZMU0-F1
#
_cell.length_a   1.000
_cell.length_b   1.000
_cell.length_c   1.000
_cell.angle_alpha   90.00
_cell.angle_beta   90.00
_cell.angle_gamma   90.00
#
_symmetry.space_group_name_H-M   'P 1'
#
loop_
_entity.id
_entity.type
_entity.pdbx_description
1 polymer ?
#
loop_
_entity_poly.entity_id
_entity_poly.type
_entity_poly.pdbx_seq_one_letter_code
_entity_poly.pdbx_strand_id
1 'polypeptide(L)'
;LAGRPLDLRELLEQARAAGAAIHADAWGVEAAGAYTDDSWECDHFLHAQPGMLVIVAAGNAGRDRNRDGAVDAGTLYAPASAKNVLAVGATEGPDAGIGLRGGWAALDPEGTRFPDPAQRGAPVSGDAERLALLSSCGPTLDGRIKPDLCAPGTNLAAPRSAVSPSRGWGLANPLPWYQYLGGTSMSTGVVAGAAAVLRQRWRQVLGEAPGGAALKALLIHGARPVHRRDGQGEEDRQCAGFGRLWLAGSLPGPDGPVLLEDRVGLATGACRRIDCKGPGRLRAVLCWYDVPGEALINDLDLVLRDAGGTVHAWGNHPAAAVGAPDRRNTVECIDVALGEGDWMLEVRGVNVPLGPQPWALATSPGVIVPGTPAVPGTSTLPADPLPAPQWRVDLPWTAVRGVGAKRGIELERLLPGGIGALCAGVPDAGTLAFLPAALRAHIRSLAAFLGGPPPAAAMLAVAHPTRALLADSPETASAAEWQALAAALSPLLEALDRSVAREVCGERLFR
;
A
#
# COMPACT_ATOMS: atom_id res chain seq x y z
N LEU A 1 11.68 14.07 -5.04
CA LEU A 1 12.67 13.23 -4.32
C LEU A 1 13.81 12.94 -5.28
N ALA A 2 14.96 13.60 -5.11
CA ALA A 2 16.10 13.42 -6.03
C ALA A 2 16.80 12.07 -5.73
N GLY A 3 17.19 11.33 -6.78
CA GLY A 3 17.91 10.06 -6.64
C GLY A 3 17.05 8.82 -6.40
N ARG A 4 15.73 8.98 -6.29
CA ARG A 4 14.78 7.86 -6.26
C ARG A 4 14.68 7.23 -7.66
N PRO A 5 14.72 5.90 -7.81
CA PRO A 5 14.47 5.26 -9.09
C PRO A 5 13.04 5.54 -9.56
N LEU A 6 12.80 5.33 -10.86
CA LEU A 6 11.46 5.43 -11.42
C LEU A 6 10.54 4.33 -10.88
N ASP A 7 11.10 3.15 -10.62
CA ASP A 7 10.44 1.98 -10.06
C ASP A 7 11.01 1.67 -8.67
N LEU A 8 10.20 1.80 -7.62
CA LEU A 8 10.60 1.55 -6.24
C LEU A 8 11.02 0.09 -6.00
N ARG A 9 10.58 -0.85 -6.83
CA ARG A 9 10.98 -2.25 -6.69
C ARG A 9 12.49 -2.41 -6.87
N GLU A 10 13.14 -1.58 -7.70
CA GLU A 10 14.60 -1.60 -7.86
C GLU A 10 15.32 -1.25 -6.55
N LEU A 11 14.83 -0.23 -5.84
CA LEU A 11 15.37 0.20 -4.55
C LEU A 11 15.17 -0.88 -3.47
N LEU A 12 13.96 -1.43 -3.40
CA LEU A 12 13.60 -2.44 -2.41
C LEU A 12 14.36 -3.75 -2.65
N GLU A 13 14.49 -4.15 -3.92
CA GLU A 13 15.23 -5.34 -4.33
C GLU A 13 16.73 -5.18 -4.09
N GLN A 14 17.31 -4.01 -4.37
CA GLN A 14 18.72 -3.73 -4.06
C GLN A 14 19.00 -3.93 -2.56
N ALA A 15 18.14 -3.40 -1.69
CA ALA A 15 18.29 -3.55 -0.24
C ALA A 15 18.14 -5.02 0.20
N ARG A 16 17.14 -5.73 -0.34
CA ARG A 16 16.93 -7.15 -0.06
C ARG A 16 18.11 -8.00 -0.50
N ALA A 17 18.63 -7.78 -1.70
CA ALA A 17 19.80 -8.47 -2.24
C ALA A 17 21.06 -8.22 -1.39
N ALA A 18 21.15 -7.06 -0.73
CA ALA A 18 22.19 -6.76 0.26
C ALA A 18 21.96 -7.40 1.65
N GLY A 19 20.89 -8.18 1.82
CA GLY A 19 20.56 -8.90 3.05
C GLY A 19 19.67 -8.15 4.02
N ALA A 20 19.11 -6.99 3.63
CA ALA A 20 18.11 -6.31 4.44
C ALA A 20 16.81 -7.14 4.50
N ALA A 21 16.18 -7.19 5.67
CA ALA A 21 14.84 -7.76 5.86
C ALA A 21 13.80 -6.70 6.25
N ILE A 22 14.25 -5.50 6.55
CA ILE A 22 13.43 -4.35 6.95
C ILE A 22 13.93 -3.16 6.14
N HIS A 23 13.05 -2.49 5.42
CA HIS A 23 13.33 -1.28 4.66
C HIS A 23 12.49 -0.13 5.23
N ALA A 24 13.09 1.04 5.44
CA ALA A 24 12.43 2.17 6.09
C ALA A 24 12.49 3.41 5.20
N ASP A 25 11.33 3.83 4.71
CA ASP A 25 11.15 4.99 3.85
C ASP A 25 10.53 6.14 4.64
N ALA A 26 11.41 7.01 5.14
CA ALA A 26 11.04 8.21 5.91
C ALA A 26 10.66 9.40 5.01
N TRP A 27 10.07 9.13 3.84
CA TRP A 27 9.70 10.08 2.80
C TRP A 27 8.37 9.69 2.15
N GLY A 28 7.76 10.63 1.42
CA GLY A 28 6.53 10.40 0.67
C GLY A 28 6.08 11.66 -0.06
N VAL A 29 5.00 11.54 -0.83
CA VAL A 29 4.33 12.64 -1.53
C VAL A 29 2.90 12.79 -1.03
N GLU A 30 2.44 14.03 -0.79
CA GLU A 30 1.04 14.28 -0.44
C GLU A 30 0.13 13.82 -1.58
N ALA A 31 -0.66 12.78 -1.30
CA ALA A 31 -1.49 12.10 -2.30
C ALA A 31 -2.95 11.97 -1.84
N ALA A 32 -3.32 12.62 -0.73
CA ALA A 32 -4.64 12.55 -0.13
C ALA A 32 -5.17 11.11 0.03
N GLY A 33 -4.27 10.19 0.41
CA GLY A 33 -4.61 8.77 0.58
C GLY A 33 -4.77 7.96 -0.72
N ALA A 34 -4.50 8.54 -1.90
CA ALA A 34 -4.59 7.82 -3.16
C ALA A 34 -3.59 6.65 -3.25
N TYR A 35 -4.00 5.56 -3.89
CA TYR A 35 -3.11 4.47 -4.28
C TYR A 35 -2.38 4.86 -5.56
N THR A 36 -1.06 5.03 -5.49
CA THR A 36 -0.22 5.50 -6.61
C THR A 36 0.63 4.38 -7.17
N ASP A 37 1.40 4.65 -8.23
CA ASP A 37 2.40 3.72 -8.75
C ASP A 37 3.39 3.30 -7.66
N ASP A 38 3.88 4.23 -6.85
CA ASP A 38 4.74 3.94 -5.69
C ASP A 38 4.04 2.94 -4.71
N SER A 39 2.73 3.08 -4.53
CA SER A 39 1.95 2.20 -3.65
C SER A 39 1.80 0.79 -4.25
N TRP A 40 1.54 0.71 -5.55
CA TRP A 40 1.47 -0.53 -6.31
C TRP A 40 2.79 -1.28 -6.29
N GLU A 41 3.91 -0.57 -6.49
CA GLU A 41 5.26 -1.11 -6.49
C GLU A 41 5.64 -1.69 -5.12
N CYS A 42 5.30 -1.00 -4.03
CA CYS A 42 5.48 -1.53 -2.67
C CYS A 42 4.65 -2.79 -2.43
N ASP A 43 3.38 -2.81 -2.80
CA ASP A 43 2.51 -3.98 -2.62
C ASP A 43 2.98 -5.17 -3.46
N HIS A 44 3.35 -4.92 -4.72
CA HIS A 44 3.88 -5.91 -5.64
C HIS A 44 5.17 -6.54 -5.07
N PHE A 45 6.09 -5.71 -4.58
CA PHE A 45 7.33 -6.19 -3.97
C PHE A 45 7.05 -7.03 -2.73
N LEU A 46 6.23 -6.55 -1.79
CA LEU A 46 5.94 -7.26 -0.54
C LEU A 46 5.17 -8.55 -0.76
N HIS A 47 4.26 -8.60 -1.74
CA HIS A 47 3.57 -9.82 -2.12
C HIS A 47 4.56 -10.88 -2.66
N ALA A 48 5.54 -10.46 -3.46
CA ALA A 48 6.59 -11.36 -3.99
C ALA A 48 7.68 -11.70 -2.96
N GLN A 49 7.92 -10.84 -1.97
CA GLN A 49 8.98 -10.97 -0.96
C GLN A 49 8.38 -10.98 0.45
N PRO A 50 7.64 -12.03 0.85
CA PRO A 50 6.87 -12.06 2.10
C PRO A 50 7.72 -12.09 3.37
N GLY A 51 9.04 -12.27 3.25
CA GLY A 51 10.00 -12.11 4.36
C GLY A 51 10.43 -10.67 4.64
N MET A 52 10.11 -9.73 3.75
CA MET A 52 10.46 -8.31 3.88
C MET A 52 9.38 -7.54 4.62
N LEU A 53 9.77 -6.55 5.43
CA LEU A 53 8.90 -5.52 5.97
C LEU A 53 9.31 -4.15 5.43
N VAL A 54 8.41 -3.44 4.76
CA VAL A 54 8.61 -2.05 4.33
C VAL A 54 7.81 -1.13 5.24
N ILE A 55 8.49 -0.16 5.84
CA ILE A 55 7.95 0.80 6.81
C ILE A 55 7.98 2.19 6.19
N VAL A 56 6.85 2.88 6.14
CA VAL A 56 6.70 4.14 5.40
C VAL A 56 6.15 5.23 6.32
N ALA A 57 6.70 6.44 6.24
CA ALA A 57 6.15 7.59 6.95
C ALA A 57 4.75 7.97 6.42
N ALA A 58 3.78 8.18 7.32
CA ALA A 58 2.42 8.55 6.93
C ALA A 58 2.34 9.93 6.23
N GLY A 59 3.29 10.82 6.52
CA GLY A 59 3.33 12.20 6.03
C GLY A 59 3.25 13.25 7.14
N ASN A 60 3.51 14.51 6.80
CA ASN A 60 3.53 15.63 7.75
C ASN A 60 2.50 16.74 7.38
N ALA A 61 1.42 16.35 6.70
CA ALA A 61 0.41 17.28 6.19
C ALA A 61 -0.83 17.42 7.10
N GLY A 62 -0.74 16.97 8.35
CA GLY A 62 -1.79 17.18 9.34
C GLY A 62 -2.16 18.67 9.45
N ARG A 63 -3.47 18.92 9.50
CA ARG A 63 -4.12 20.24 9.54
C ARG A 63 -5.53 20.08 10.10
N ASP A 64 -6.08 21.14 10.66
CA ASP A 64 -7.45 21.24 11.19
C ASP A 64 -8.11 22.46 10.53
N ARG A 65 -8.56 22.31 9.27
CA ARG A 65 -9.17 23.41 8.52
C ARG A 65 -10.61 23.67 8.94
N ASN A 66 -11.30 22.64 9.42
CA ASN A 66 -12.69 22.73 9.84
C ASN A 66 -12.85 23.26 11.29
N ARG A 67 -11.76 23.36 12.05
CA ARG A 67 -11.68 23.90 13.42
C ARG A 67 -12.45 23.07 14.43
N ASP A 68 -12.51 21.76 14.24
CA ASP A 68 -13.19 20.85 15.16
C ASP A 68 -12.28 20.29 16.27
N GLY A 69 -11.00 20.68 16.26
CA GLY A 69 -10.01 20.25 17.24
C GLY A 69 -9.35 18.91 16.90
N ALA A 70 -9.73 18.26 15.80
CA ALA A 70 -9.14 17.04 15.29
C ALA A 70 -8.30 17.30 14.02
N VAL A 71 -7.41 16.35 13.68
CA VAL A 71 -6.65 16.42 12.44
C VAL A 71 -7.54 15.94 11.28
N ASP A 72 -7.64 16.77 10.24
CA ASP A 72 -8.40 16.49 9.03
C ASP A 72 -7.92 15.22 8.33
N ALA A 73 -8.89 14.47 7.81
CA ALA A 73 -8.67 13.37 6.89
C ALA A 73 -8.04 13.80 5.56
N GLY A 74 -7.58 12.82 4.77
CA GLY A 74 -7.10 13.04 3.41
C GLY A 74 -5.75 13.77 3.36
N THR A 75 -4.91 13.55 4.38
CA THR A 75 -3.56 14.12 4.48
C THR A 75 -2.46 13.07 4.29
N LEU A 76 -2.83 11.79 4.17
CA LEU A 76 -1.94 10.65 3.98
C LEU A 76 -1.10 10.75 2.69
N TYR A 77 0.19 10.42 2.81
CA TYR A 77 1.14 10.40 1.70
C TYR A 77 1.11 9.06 0.95
N ALA A 78 1.63 9.05 -0.27
CA ALA A 78 2.09 7.84 -0.94
C ALA A 78 3.62 7.69 -0.79
N PRO A 79 4.16 6.46 -0.60
CA PRO A 79 3.48 5.16 -0.68
C PRO A 79 2.80 4.68 0.61
N ALA A 80 2.59 5.52 1.63
CA ALA A 80 1.95 5.09 2.88
C ALA A 80 0.51 4.55 2.72
N SER A 81 -0.15 4.89 1.61
CA SER A 81 -1.43 4.34 1.19
C SER A 81 -1.38 2.88 0.68
N ALA A 82 -0.21 2.30 0.46
CA ALA A 82 -0.07 0.90 0.05
C ALA A 82 -0.66 -0.07 1.09
N LYS A 83 -1.22 -1.20 0.65
CA LYS A 83 -1.91 -2.15 1.54
C LYS A 83 -0.92 -2.89 2.44
N ASN A 84 0.21 -3.29 1.88
CA ASN A 84 1.14 -4.25 2.47
C ASN A 84 2.21 -3.57 3.34
N VAL A 85 2.49 -2.29 3.12
CA VAL A 85 3.46 -1.53 3.94
C VAL A 85 2.96 -1.35 5.38
N LEU A 86 3.88 -1.13 6.30
CA LEU A 86 3.61 -0.59 7.64
C LEU A 86 3.73 0.94 7.60
N ALA A 87 2.62 1.63 7.47
CA ALA A 87 2.54 3.09 7.51
C ALA A 87 2.58 3.60 8.96
N VAL A 88 3.42 4.59 9.23
CA VAL A 88 3.73 5.07 10.58
C VAL A 88 3.36 6.54 10.75
N GLY A 89 2.39 6.79 11.64
CA GLY A 89 2.06 8.14 12.12
C GLY A 89 2.93 8.58 13.30
N ALA A 90 2.75 9.82 13.74
CA ALA A 90 3.54 10.41 14.82
C ALA A 90 2.68 10.68 16.07
N THR A 91 3.10 10.13 17.21
CA THR A 91 2.71 10.67 18.53
C THR A 91 3.73 11.72 18.98
N GLU A 92 3.39 12.47 20.02
CA GLU A 92 4.37 13.35 20.65
C GLU A 92 5.54 12.52 21.22
N GLY A 93 6.76 13.07 21.14
CA GLY A 93 7.93 12.53 21.84
C GLY A 93 8.08 13.09 23.24
N PRO A 94 9.16 12.71 23.95
CA PRO A 94 9.38 13.12 25.32
C PRO A 94 9.66 14.62 25.42
N ASP A 95 9.27 15.24 26.53
CA ASP A 95 9.73 16.58 26.87
C ASP A 95 11.12 16.50 27.48
N ALA A 96 12.14 16.79 26.66
CA ALA A 96 13.53 16.83 27.11
C ALA A 96 13.92 18.18 27.75
N GLY A 97 13.02 19.19 27.77
CA GLY A 97 13.35 20.56 28.16
C GLY A 97 14.36 21.26 27.21
N ILE A 98 14.76 20.59 26.13
CA ILE A 98 15.66 21.04 25.06
C ILE A 98 15.11 20.56 23.71
N GLY A 99 15.50 21.23 22.62
CA GLY A 99 14.82 21.10 21.32
C GLY A 99 13.83 22.24 21.10
N LEU A 100 12.70 21.97 20.44
CA LEU A 100 11.66 22.96 20.20
C LEU A 100 10.83 23.15 21.47
N ARG A 101 10.96 24.31 22.11
CA ARG A 101 10.34 24.65 23.42
C ARG A 101 8.97 25.33 23.31
N GLY A 102 8.45 25.53 22.10
CA GLY A 102 7.18 26.19 21.84
C GLY A 102 6.04 25.19 21.59
N GLY A 103 4.83 25.72 21.50
CA GLY A 103 3.68 24.97 20.98
C GLY A 103 3.65 24.88 19.46
N TRP A 104 2.58 24.30 18.90
CA TRP A 104 2.42 24.14 17.45
C TRP A 104 2.45 25.46 16.67
N ALA A 105 2.14 26.60 17.29
CA ALA A 105 2.32 27.92 16.70
C ALA A 105 3.76 28.20 16.22
N ALA A 106 4.78 27.59 16.84
CA ALA A 106 6.17 27.73 16.40
C ALA A 106 6.45 27.03 15.06
N LEU A 107 5.67 26.00 14.71
CA LEU A 107 5.75 25.26 13.45
C LEU A 107 4.72 25.72 12.41
N ASP A 108 3.73 26.49 12.83
CA ASP A 108 2.71 27.11 11.96
C ASP A 108 2.44 28.56 12.38
N PRO A 109 3.40 29.49 12.19
CA PRO A 109 3.27 30.88 12.65
C PRO A 109 2.01 31.56 12.12
N GLU A 110 1.71 31.33 10.84
CA GLU A 110 0.56 31.91 10.12
C GLU A 110 -0.79 31.30 10.51
N GLY A 111 -0.81 30.16 11.22
CA GLY A 111 -2.07 29.50 11.64
C GLY A 111 -2.89 28.95 10.48
N THR A 112 -2.22 28.54 9.41
CA THR A 112 -2.88 28.00 8.21
C THR A 112 -3.22 26.52 8.32
N ARG A 113 -2.50 25.79 9.18
CA ARG A 113 -2.71 24.36 9.44
C ARG A 113 -3.50 24.14 10.72
N PHE A 114 -3.17 24.89 11.78
CA PHE A 114 -3.83 24.77 13.08
C PHE A 114 -4.31 26.16 13.51
N PRO A 115 -5.51 26.58 13.05
CA PRO A 115 -6.08 27.88 13.39
C PRO A 115 -6.64 27.93 14.82
N ASP A 116 -6.97 26.78 15.43
CA ASP A 116 -7.52 26.71 16.79
C ASP A 116 -6.48 27.16 17.85
N PRO A 117 -6.79 28.15 18.72
CA PRO A 117 -5.85 28.64 19.72
C PRO A 117 -5.36 27.57 20.71
N ALA A 118 -6.18 26.59 21.07
CA ALA A 118 -5.78 25.55 22.01
C ALA A 118 -4.75 24.60 21.38
N GLN A 119 -4.96 24.18 20.13
CA GLN A 119 -3.96 23.44 19.34
C GLN A 119 -2.67 24.23 19.15
N ARG A 120 -2.77 25.53 18.82
CA ARG A 120 -1.61 26.41 18.62
C ARG A 120 -0.73 26.52 19.86
N GLY A 121 -1.36 26.66 21.03
CA GLY A 121 -0.68 26.74 22.32
C GLY A 121 -0.22 25.39 22.87
N ALA A 122 -0.77 24.28 22.38
CA ALA A 122 -0.43 22.95 22.86
C ALA A 122 1.05 22.63 22.60
N PRO A 123 1.72 21.98 23.56
CA PRO A 123 3.12 21.59 23.41
C PRO A 123 3.29 20.62 22.24
N VAL A 124 4.44 20.68 21.58
CA VAL A 124 4.79 19.75 20.49
C VAL A 124 5.27 18.39 21.01
N SER A 125 5.62 18.30 22.29
CA SER A 125 6.20 17.13 22.97
C SER A 125 5.77 17.09 24.43
N GLY A 126 5.76 15.91 25.04
CA GLY A 126 5.51 15.73 26.47
C GLY A 126 4.51 14.62 26.77
N ASP A 127 3.63 14.27 25.83
CA ASP A 127 2.63 13.24 26.05
C ASP A 127 2.64 12.19 24.93
N ALA A 128 3.35 11.09 25.16
CA ALA A 128 3.45 10.00 24.18
C ALA A 128 2.07 9.42 23.81
N GLU A 129 1.02 9.61 24.61
CA GLU A 129 -0.33 9.13 24.31
C GLU A 129 -1.09 10.06 23.37
N ARG A 130 -0.54 11.22 23.00
CA ARG A 130 -1.19 12.17 22.08
C ARG A 130 -0.63 12.07 20.68
N LEU A 131 -1.52 12.21 19.70
CA LEU A 131 -1.14 12.41 18.31
C LEU A 131 -0.39 13.74 18.16
N ALA A 132 0.72 13.72 17.43
CA ALA A 132 1.39 14.95 17.01
C ALA A 132 0.57 15.58 15.88
N LEU A 133 0.19 16.86 15.99
CA LEU A 133 -0.74 17.52 15.05
C LEU A 133 -0.24 17.54 13.59
N LEU A 134 1.08 17.46 13.37
CA LEU A 134 1.64 17.32 12.02
C LEU A 134 1.34 15.98 11.35
N SER A 135 0.96 14.95 12.11
CA SER A 135 0.85 13.58 11.59
C SER A 135 -0.23 13.55 10.52
N SER A 136 0.12 13.07 9.33
CA SER A 136 -0.88 12.79 8.31
C SER A 136 -1.81 11.65 8.75
N CYS A 137 -3.08 11.80 8.41
CA CYS A 137 -4.17 10.88 8.73
C CYS A 137 -4.80 10.34 7.45
N GLY A 138 -5.31 9.12 7.56
CA GLY A 138 -6.20 8.53 6.58
C GLY A 138 -7.62 9.11 6.66
N PRO A 139 -8.63 8.34 6.22
CA PRO A 139 -8.48 7.06 5.52
C PRO A 139 -7.69 7.20 4.22
N THR A 140 -7.29 6.07 3.64
CA THR A 140 -6.96 6.05 2.21
C THR A 140 -8.17 6.45 1.37
N LEU A 141 -7.97 6.73 0.08
CA LEU A 141 -9.06 7.15 -0.81
C LEU A 141 -10.17 6.09 -0.92
N ASP A 142 -9.82 4.81 -0.81
CA ASP A 142 -10.75 3.67 -0.81
C ASP A 142 -11.28 3.31 0.60
N GLY A 143 -10.95 4.09 1.64
CA GLY A 143 -11.54 3.97 2.97
C GLY A 143 -10.81 3.03 3.93
N ARG A 144 -9.57 2.61 3.63
CA ARG A 144 -8.74 1.79 4.53
C ARG A 144 -8.16 2.62 5.68
N ILE A 145 -7.93 1.94 6.79
CA ILE A 145 -7.29 2.46 7.99
C ILE A 145 -5.80 2.66 7.71
N LYS A 146 -5.37 3.92 7.73
CA LYS A 146 -3.95 4.32 7.69
C LYS A 146 -3.77 5.59 8.55
N PRO A 147 -2.64 5.77 9.27
CA PRO A 147 -1.50 4.86 9.37
C PRO A 147 -1.87 3.52 10.04
N ASP A 148 -0.99 2.53 9.97
CA ASP A 148 -1.22 1.26 10.67
C ASP A 148 -0.97 1.41 12.18
N LEU A 149 0.04 2.18 12.57
CA LEU A 149 0.30 2.54 13.96
C LEU A 149 1.04 3.88 14.04
N CYS A 150 1.11 4.45 15.23
CA CYS A 150 1.92 5.63 15.52
C CYS A 150 3.15 5.31 16.37
N ALA A 151 4.15 6.18 16.34
CA ALA A 151 5.27 6.14 17.29
C ALA A 151 5.73 7.56 17.63
N PRO A 152 6.47 7.77 18.74
CA PRO A 152 7.03 9.07 19.08
C PRO A 152 7.76 9.70 17.89
N GLY A 153 7.37 10.92 17.54
CA GLY A 153 7.79 11.59 16.31
C GLY A 153 8.21 13.03 16.47
N THR A 154 8.12 13.62 17.66
CA THR A 154 8.48 15.03 17.90
C THR A 154 9.60 15.15 18.92
N ASN A 155 10.46 16.17 18.78
CA ASN A 155 11.60 16.39 19.67
C ASN A 155 12.42 15.11 19.95
N LEU A 156 12.74 14.34 18.91
CA LEU A 156 13.63 13.20 19.02
C LEU A 156 15.07 13.61 18.70
N ALA A 157 16.00 13.32 19.61
CA ALA A 157 17.43 13.50 19.36
C ALA A 157 17.92 12.45 18.36
N ALA A 158 18.59 12.89 17.30
CA ALA A 158 19.11 12.03 16.26
C ALA A 158 20.52 12.46 15.81
N PRO A 159 21.31 11.55 15.21
CA PRO A 159 22.61 11.89 14.66
C PRO A 159 22.52 13.05 13.69
N ARG A 160 23.44 14.01 13.83
CA ARG A 160 23.57 15.18 12.98
C ARG A 160 24.69 14.97 11.97
N SER A 161 24.37 15.12 10.69
CA SER A 161 25.38 15.07 9.63
C SER A 161 26.40 16.19 9.79
N ALA A 162 27.69 15.84 9.80
CA ALA A 162 28.80 16.79 9.97
C ALA A 162 28.91 17.81 8.82
N VAL A 163 28.35 17.50 7.64
CA VAL A 163 28.35 18.38 6.47
C VAL A 163 27.09 19.24 6.35
N SER A 164 26.08 19.01 7.21
CA SER A 164 24.82 19.76 7.16
C SER A 164 24.87 20.98 8.08
N PRO A 165 24.62 22.21 7.57
CA PRO A 165 24.50 23.39 8.42
C PRO A 165 23.16 23.42 9.18
N SER A 166 22.21 22.54 8.84
CA SER A 166 20.90 22.49 9.49
C SER A 166 21.03 22.21 10.99
N ARG A 167 20.12 22.80 11.76
CA ARG A 167 20.02 22.61 13.21
C ARG A 167 18.72 21.91 13.62
N GLY A 168 17.90 21.49 12.65
CA GLY A 168 16.62 20.86 12.91
C GLY A 168 15.75 21.69 13.84
N TRP A 169 15.20 21.05 14.86
CA TRP A 169 14.40 21.65 15.93
C TRP A 169 15.26 22.14 17.11
N GLY A 170 16.58 22.16 16.96
CA GLY A 170 17.54 22.59 17.95
C GLY A 170 18.71 21.63 18.08
N LEU A 171 19.88 22.13 18.48
CA LEU A 171 21.03 21.28 18.79
C LEU A 171 20.80 20.55 20.12
N ALA A 172 21.25 19.30 20.22
CA ALA A 172 21.12 18.50 21.42
C ALA A 172 22.26 18.79 22.42
N ASN A 173 22.52 20.06 22.73
CA ASN A 173 23.62 20.46 23.60
C ASN A 173 23.58 19.75 24.96
N PRO A 174 24.72 19.27 25.50
CA PRO A 174 26.09 19.46 25.01
C PRO A 174 26.56 18.38 24.00
N LEU A 175 25.67 17.65 23.33
CA LEU A 175 26.00 16.61 22.34
C LEU A 175 26.14 17.23 20.92
N PRO A 176 27.33 17.64 20.46
CA PRO A 176 27.49 18.40 19.21
C PRO A 176 27.14 17.61 17.95
N TRP A 177 27.17 16.28 18.04
CA TRP A 177 26.88 15.34 16.96
C TRP A 177 25.41 14.95 16.88
N TYR A 178 24.55 15.61 17.66
CA TYR A 178 23.13 15.30 17.73
C TYR A 178 22.30 16.59 17.61
N GLN A 179 21.11 16.44 17.05
CA GLN A 179 20.11 17.49 17.00
C GLN A 179 18.72 16.91 17.22
N TYR A 180 17.80 17.76 17.64
CA TYR A 180 16.38 17.45 17.72
C TYR A 180 15.74 17.57 16.35
N LEU A 181 14.86 16.62 16.04
CA LEU A 181 14.04 16.60 14.83
C LEU A 181 12.61 16.20 15.20
N GLY A 182 11.70 16.43 14.26
CA GLY A 182 10.33 15.92 14.37
C GLY A 182 9.66 15.74 13.02
N GLY A 183 8.64 14.88 13.01
CA GLY A 183 7.94 14.40 11.83
C GLY A 183 7.68 12.90 11.90
N THR A 184 6.75 12.40 11.08
CA THR A 184 6.54 10.96 10.88
C THR A 184 7.79 10.25 10.34
N SER A 185 8.71 10.99 9.73
CA SER A 185 10.06 10.52 9.39
C SER A 185 10.83 10.01 10.62
N MET A 186 10.71 10.67 11.76
CA MET A 186 11.35 10.25 13.02
C MET A 186 10.67 9.01 13.60
N SER A 187 9.34 8.99 13.62
CA SER A 187 8.53 7.84 14.03
C SER A 187 8.87 6.59 13.20
N THR A 188 9.07 6.75 11.89
CA THR A 188 9.47 5.67 10.97
C THR A 188 10.80 5.04 11.40
N GLY A 189 11.79 5.86 11.78
CA GLY A 189 13.07 5.37 12.31
C GLY A 189 12.92 4.62 13.64
N VAL A 190 12.07 5.11 14.56
CA VAL A 190 11.75 4.43 15.83
C VAL A 190 11.14 3.05 15.57
N VAL A 191 10.16 2.97 14.67
CA VAL A 191 9.48 1.70 14.33
C VAL A 191 10.44 0.75 13.61
N ALA A 192 11.32 1.24 12.74
CA ALA A 192 12.32 0.40 12.08
C ALA A 192 13.30 -0.24 13.08
N GLY A 193 13.79 0.52 14.06
CA GLY A 193 14.62 -0.01 15.14
C GLY A 193 13.87 -1.06 15.99
N ALA A 194 12.62 -0.76 16.36
CA ALA A 194 11.78 -1.68 17.11
C ALA A 194 11.50 -2.99 16.34
N ALA A 195 11.20 -2.89 15.03
CA ALA A 195 10.98 -4.03 14.16
C ALA A 195 12.23 -4.91 14.03
N ALA A 196 13.43 -4.32 13.98
CA ALA A 196 14.68 -5.07 13.95
C ALA A 196 14.91 -5.89 15.24
N VAL A 197 14.69 -5.28 16.40
CA VAL A 197 14.76 -5.98 17.70
C VAL A 197 13.70 -7.06 17.80
N LEU A 198 12.46 -6.76 17.42
CA LEU A 198 11.35 -7.71 17.42
C LEU A 198 11.68 -8.94 16.55
N ARG A 199 12.12 -8.71 15.31
CA ARG A 199 12.51 -9.77 14.37
C ARG A 199 13.63 -10.64 14.93
N GLN A 200 14.65 -10.02 15.57
CA GLN A 200 15.73 -10.77 16.21
C GLN A 200 15.21 -11.69 17.31
N ARG A 201 14.35 -11.18 18.20
CA ARG A 201 13.84 -11.92 19.36
C ARG A 201 12.93 -13.07 18.95
N TRP A 202 12.01 -12.84 18.01
CA TRP A 202 11.16 -13.92 17.49
C TRP A 202 11.95 -14.97 16.73
N ARG A 203 12.96 -14.58 15.95
CA ARG A 203 13.87 -15.55 15.30
C ARG A 203 14.58 -16.46 16.29
N GLN A 204 14.98 -15.93 17.45
CA GLN A 204 15.62 -16.73 18.50
C GLN A 204 14.67 -17.75 19.13
N VAL A 205 13.37 -17.45 19.20
CA VAL A 205 12.36 -18.34 19.77
C VAL A 205 11.87 -19.38 18.77
N LEU A 206 11.68 -18.99 17.51
CA LEU A 206 11.12 -19.86 16.46
C LEU A 206 12.17 -20.66 15.67
N GLY A 207 13.45 -20.28 15.76
CA GLY A 207 14.52 -20.83 14.91
C GLY A 207 14.61 -20.18 13.52
N GLU A 208 13.51 -19.61 13.04
CA GLU A 208 13.44 -18.81 11.81
C GLU A 208 12.79 -17.44 12.05
N ALA A 209 13.11 -16.46 11.19
CA ALA A 209 12.54 -15.12 11.35
C ALA A 209 11.07 -15.10 10.90
N PRO A 210 10.19 -14.39 11.62
CA PRO A 210 8.83 -14.15 11.14
C PRO A 210 8.82 -13.38 9.82
N GLY A 211 7.75 -13.54 9.06
CA GLY A 211 7.50 -12.84 7.81
C GLY A 211 7.13 -11.38 8.03
N GLY A 212 7.08 -10.60 6.95
CA GLY A 212 6.72 -9.20 7.00
C GLY A 212 5.32 -8.96 7.57
N ALA A 213 4.33 -9.73 7.10
CA ALA A 213 2.96 -9.68 7.62
C ALA A 213 2.88 -10.09 9.09
N ALA A 214 3.67 -11.08 9.53
CA ALA A 214 3.75 -11.49 10.94
C ALA A 214 4.39 -10.41 11.82
N LEU A 215 5.48 -9.78 11.38
CA LEU A 215 6.10 -8.65 12.07
C LEU A 215 5.11 -7.47 12.19
N LYS A 216 4.36 -7.19 11.12
CA LYS A 216 3.29 -6.18 11.12
C LYS A 216 2.22 -6.51 12.16
N ALA A 217 1.71 -7.75 12.18
CA ALA A 217 0.73 -8.20 13.17
C ALA A 217 1.23 -8.08 14.61
N LEU A 218 2.47 -8.48 14.89
CA LEU A 218 3.07 -8.44 16.23
C LEU A 218 3.29 -6.99 16.74
N LEU A 219 3.72 -6.07 15.87
CA LEU A 219 3.86 -4.66 16.21
C LEU A 219 2.51 -4.02 16.55
N ILE A 220 1.47 -4.34 15.76
CA ILE A 220 0.10 -3.86 15.95
C ILE A 220 -0.55 -4.49 17.20
N HIS A 221 -0.29 -5.77 17.44
CA HIS A 221 -0.79 -6.49 18.62
C HIS A 221 -0.31 -5.82 19.91
N GLY A 222 0.97 -5.52 20.00
CA GLY A 222 1.55 -4.89 21.19
C GLY A 222 1.15 -3.42 21.39
N ALA A 223 0.60 -2.75 20.36
CA ALA A 223 0.31 -1.33 20.39
C ALA A 223 -0.67 -0.91 21.50
N ARG A 224 -0.50 0.31 22.00
CA ARG A 224 -1.33 0.92 23.05
C ARG A 224 -2.20 2.04 22.48
N PRO A 225 -3.36 2.34 23.07
CA PRO A 225 -4.21 3.43 22.60
C PRO A 225 -3.45 4.76 22.49
N VAL A 226 -3.81 5.54 21.48
CA VAL A 226 -3.54 6.98 21.41
C VAL A 226 -4.82 7.66 21.85
N HIS A 227 -4.72 8.70 22.66
CA HIS A 227 -5.84 9.43 23.23
C HIS A 227 -6.04 10.77 22.56
N ARG A 228 -7.31 11.14 22.41
CA ARG A 228 -7.69 12.44 21.87
C ARG A 228 -7.21 13.55 22.77
N ARG A 229 -6.88 14.70 22.17
CA ARG A 229 -6.37 15.85 22.93
C ARG A 229 -7.43 16.44 23.88
N ASP A 230 -8.70 16.35 23.50
CA ASP A 230 -9.88 16.80 24.26
C ASP A 230 -10.22 15.90 25.47
N GLY A 231 -9.48 14.79 25.66
CA GLY A 231 -9.72 13.82 26.73
C GLY A 231 -10.93 12.91 26.51
N GLN A 232 -11.58 12.97 25.34
CA GLN A 232 -12.79 12.19 25.02
C GLN A 232 -12.46 10.78 24.50
N GLY A 233 -11.56 10.06 25.17
CA GLY A 233 -11.26 8.66 24.87
C GLY A 233 -10.13 8.44 23.84
N GLU A 234 -10.21 7.32 23.12
CA GLU A 234 -9.22 6.94 22.10
C GLU A 234 -9.36 7.79 20.83
N GLU A 235 -8.23 8.04 20.18
CA GLU A 235 -8.16 8.74 18.91
C GLU A 235 -8.75 7.89 17.77
N ASP A 236 -9.27 8.54 16.73
CA ASP A 236 -9.80 7.84 15.56
C ASP A 236 -8.73 6.92 14.96
N ARG A 237 -9.11 5.68 14.59
CA ARG A 237 -8.22 4.73 13.92
C ARG A 237 -7.71 5.27 12.57
N GLN A 238 -8.46 6.16 11.92
CA GLN A 238 -7.99 6.86 10.71
C GLN A 238 -6.85 7.84 10.99
N CYS A 239 -6.62 8.22 12.25
CA CYS A 239 -5.54 9.12 12.65
C CYS A 239 -4.41 8.38 13.37
N ALA A 240 -4.75 7.46 14.27
CA ALA A 240 -3.80 6.76 15.13
C ALA A 240 -3.52 5.31 14.73
N GLY A 241 -4.19 4.80 13.69
CA GLY A 241 -4.14 3.38 13.34
C GLY A 241 -4.63 2.50 14.47
N PHE A 242 -3.92 1.40 14.71
CA PHE A 242 -4.17 0.47 15.81
C PHE A 242 -3.52 0.88 17.14
N GLY A 243 -3.02 2.12 17.21
CA GLY A 243 -2.44 2.72 18.39
C GLY A 243 -0.95 3.05 18.24
N ARG A 244 -0.31 3.38 19.36
CA ARG A 244 1.11 3.67 19.46
C ARG A 244 1.92 2.41 19.69
N LEU A 245 3.07 2.31 19.01
CA LEU A 245 4.11 1.31 19.24
C LEU A 245 4.41 1.12 20.73
N TRP A 246 4.37 -0.13 21.16
CA TRP A 246 4.81 -0.56 22.49
C TRP A 246 5.55 -1.89 22.37
N LEU A 247 6.86 -1.80 22.12
CA LEU A 247 7.69 -2.96 21.78
C LEU A 247 7.63 -4.07 22.83
N ALA A 248 7.59 -3.74 24.11
CA ALA A 248 7.53 -4.74 25.18
C ALA A 248 6.30 -5.65 25.07
N GLY A 249 5.16 -5.13 24.60
CA GLY A 249 3.96 -5.92 24.36
C GLY A 249 3.98 -6.74 23.07
N SER A 250 4.99 -6.57 22.22
CA SER A 250 5.19 -7.33 20.97
C SER A 250 6.23 -8.44 21.11
N LEU A 251 7.05 -8.40 22.16
CA LEU A 251 8.14 -9.37 22.39
C LEU A 251 7.61 -10.73 22.86
N PRO A 252 8.20 -11.85 22.41
CA PRO A 252 7.82 -13.16 22.89
C PRO A 252 8.18 -13.34 24.37
N GLY A 253 7.37 -14.11 25.10
CA GLY A 253 7.58 -14.43 26.52
C GLY A 253 6.35 -15.09 27.13
N PRO A 254 6.39 -15.48 28.42
CA PRO A 254 5.24 -16.11 29.10
C PRO A 254 3.94 -15.27 29.02
N ASP A 255 4.08 -13.96 29.14
CA ASP A 255 2.99 -12.98 29.02
C ASP A 255 3.02 -12.23 27.68
N GLY A 256 3.83 -12.68 26.73
CA GLY A 256 3.96 -12.09 25.39
C GLY A 256 2.97 -12.68 24.39
N PRO A 257 2.80 -12.05 23.21
CA PRO A 257 1.92 -12.58 22.17
C PRO A 257 2.30 -13.99 21.73
N VAL A 258 1.30 -14.73 21.25
CA VAL A 258 1.45 -15.99 20.55
C VAL A 258 1.31 -15.75 19.05
N LEU A 259 2.26 -16.23 18.26
CA LEU A 259 2.19 -16.24 16.79
C LEU A 259 1.71 -17.63 16.35
N LEU A 260 0.50 -17.74 15.81
CA LEU A 260 -0.11 -19.04 15.49
C LEU A 260 0.22 -19.53 14.07
N GLU A 261 0.19 -18.63 13.09
CA GLU A 261 0.49 -18.93 11.69
C GLU A 261 1.29 -17.79 11.06
N ASP A 262 2.15 -18.14 10.12
CA ASP A 262 2.99 -17.22 9.37
C ASP A 262 3.25 -17.81 7.96
N ARG A 263 2.67 -17.18 6.94
CA ARG A 263 2.77 -17.56 5.52
C ARG A 263 2.09 -18.89 5.14
N VAL A 264 1.08 -19.31 5.91
CA VAL A 264 0.21 -20.43 5.52
C VAL A 264 -0.93 -19.89 4.65
N GLY A 265 -1.16 -20.51 3.49
CA GLY A 265 -2.14 -20.06 2.51
C GLY A 265 -3.57 -20.44 2.88
N LEU A 266 -4.51 -19.50 2.75
CA LEU A 266 -5.96 -19.72 2.91
C LEU A 266 -6.68 -19.51 1.58
N ALA A 267 -7.51 -20.47 1.17
CA ALA A 267 -8.29 -20.41 -0.06
C ALA A 267 -9.72 -19.92 0.18
N THR A 268 -10.42 -19.53 -0.88
CA THR A 268 -11.86 -19.21 -0.85
C THR A 268 -12.68 -20.34 -0.23
N GLY A 269 -13.52 -20.02 0.74
CA GLY A 269 -14.35 -20.95 1.49
C GLY A 269 -13.63 -21.70 2.62
N ALA A 270 -12.29 -21.63 2.70
CA ALA A 270 -11.53 -22.26 3.77
C ALA A 270 -11.66 -21.47 5.08
N CYS A 271 -11.64 -22.18 6.21
CA CYS A 271 -11.75 -21.60 7.54
C CYS A 271 -10.71 -22.25 8.46
N ARG A 272 -9.86 -21.42 9.08
CA ARG A 272 -8.97 -21.83 10.16
C ARG A 272 -9.61 -21.51 11.50
N ARG A 273 -9.89 -22.54 12.29
CA ARG A 273 -10.44 -22.43 13.64
C ARG A 273 -9.34 -22.51 14.69
N ILE A 274 -9.47 -21.66 15.70
CA ILE A 274 -8.57 -21.55 16.84
C ILE A 274 -9.44 -21.55 18.09
N ASP A 275 -9.21 -22.55 18.93
CA ASP A 275 -9.97 -22.70 20.18
C ASP A 275 -9.44 -21.72 21.23
N CYS A 276 -10.38 -21.02 21.87
CA CYS A 276 -10.12 -20.02 22.90
C CYS A 276 -10.85 -20.43 24.18
N LYS A 277 -10.28 -20.12 25.34
CA LYS A 277 -10.90 -20.37 26.65
C LYS A 277 -10.83 -19.11 27.50
N GLY A 278 -12.00 -18.66 27.94
CA GLY A 278 -12.12 -17.57 28.90
C GLY A 278 -12.16 -18.08 30.36
N PRO A 279 -12.05 -17.17 31.33
CA PRO A 279 -12.06 -15.72 31.17
C PRO A 279 -10.68 -15.15 30.81
N GLY A 280 -10.64 -13.97 30.19
CA GLY A 280 -9.39 -13.27 29.88
C GLY A 280 -9.55 -12.24 28.75
N ARG A 281 -8.50 -11.47 28.46
CA ARG A 281 -8.53 -10.49 27.36
C ARG A 281 -7.93 -11.07 26.09
N LEU A 282 -8.74 -11.18 25.05
CA LEU A 282 -8.31 -11.56 23.71
C LEU A 282 -8.04 -10.32 22.88
N ARG A 283 -6.77 -10.12 22.52
CA ARG A 283 -6.37 -9.23 21.42
C ARG A 283 -5.79 -10.11 20.31
N ALA A 284 -6.40 -10.10 19.14
CA ALA A 284 -6.03 -10.90 17.98
C ALA A 284 -5.87 -9.98 16.76
N VAL A 285 -4.75 -10.08 16.07
CA VAL A 285 -4.39 -9.24 14.91
C VAL A 285 -4.03 -10.12 13.73
N LEU A 286 -4.91 -10.14 12.74
CA LEU A 286 -4.72 -10.78 11.45
C LEU A 286 -4.06 -9.80 10.49
N CYS A 287 -3.03 -10.23 9.76
CA CYS A 287 -2.40 -9.45 8.70
C CYS A 287 -2.08 -10.34 7.50
N TRP A 288 -2.19 -9.80 6.28
CA TRP A 288 -1.71 -10.45 5.07
C TRP A 288 -1.11 -9.45 4.08
N TYR A 289 -0.25 -9.95 3.20
CA TYR A 289 0.21 -9.21 2.04
C TYR A 289 -0.66 -9.57 0.84
N ASP A 290 -1.62 -8.69 0.58
CA ASP A 290 -2.58 -8.82 -0.51
C ASP A 290 -1.91 -8.61 -1.86
N VAL A 291 -2.55 -9.10 -2.92
CA VAL A 291 -2.12 -8.86 -4.30
C VAL A 291 -2.14 -7.34 -4.59
N PRO A 292 -1.17 -6.78 -5.32
CA PRO A 292 -1.16 -5.36 -5.66
C PRO A 292 -2.43 -4.92 -6.40
N GLY A 293 -3.01 -3.79 -5.97
CA GLY A 293 -4.25 -3.23 -6.49
C GLY A 293 -4.78 -2.12 -5.60
N GLU A 294 -5.54 -1.18 -6.18
CA GLU A 294 -6.03 0.03 -5.51
C GLU A 294 -6.93 -0.25 -4.30
N ALA A 295 -7.72 -1.32 -4.37
CA ALA A 295 -8.58 -1.81 -3.31
C ALA A 295 -8.18 -3.24 -2.89
N LEU A 296 -8.86 -3.75 -1.86
CA LEU A 296 -8.72 -5.14 -1.40
C LEU A 296 -9.04 -6.13 -2.53
N ILE A 297 -8.18 -7.13 -2.74
CA ILE A 297 -8.37 -8.19 -3.73
C ILE A 297 -8.72 -9.50 -3.04
N ASN A 298 -7.82 -9.99 -2.17
CA ASN A 298 -8.06 -11.18 -1.36
C ASN A 298 -8.65 -10.77 -0.01
N ASP A 299 -9.87 -11.22 0.23
CA ASP A 299 -10.70 -10.86 1.37
C ASP A 299 -10.70 -11.98 2.41
N LEU A 300 -10.07 -11.70 3.56
CA LEU A 300 -10.00 -12.59 4.72
C LEU A 300 -10.74 -11.94 5.89
N ASP A 301 -11.58 -12.71 6.60
CA ASP A 301 -12.25 -12.23 7.82
C ASP A 301 -11.60 -12.81 9.08
N LEU A 302 -11.53 -12.00 10.14
CA LEU A 302 -11.33 -12.40 11.52
C LEU A 302 -12.65 -12.31 12.28
N VAL A 303 -13.10 -13.42 12.87
CA VAL A 303 -14.37 -13.47 13.62
C VAL A 303 -14.24 -14.25 14.92
N LEU A 304 -14.85 -13.73 15.99
CA LEU A 304 -14.98 -14.39 17.28
C LEU A 304 -16.40 -14.91 17.48
N ARG A 305 -16.51 -16.17 17.88
CA ARG A 305 -17.77 -16.85 18.21
C ARG A 305 -17.74 -17.47 19.61
N ASP A 306 -18.90 -17.66 20.20
CA ASP A 306 -19.06 -18.51 21.39
C ASP A 306 -19.24 -20.00 21.00
N ALA A 307 -19.30 -20.88 22.01
CA ALA A 307 -19.56 -22.31 21.83
C ALA A 307 -20.89 -22.64 21.14
N GLY A 308 -21.87 -21.73 21.19
CA GLY A 308 -23.15 -21.85 20.47
C GLY A 308 -23.08 -21.43 19.01
N GLY A 309 -21.95 -20.87 18.55
CA GLY A 309 -21.74 -20.36 17.21
C GLY A 309 -22.19 -18.92 16.99
N THR A 310 -22.66 -18.23 18.03
CA THR A 310 -23.06 -16.81 17.96
C THR A 310 -21.83 -15.96 17.71
N VAL A 311 -21.93 -14.97 16.80
CA VAL A 311 -20.83 -14.02 16.57
C VAL A 311 -20.83 -12.94 17.65
N HIS A 312 -19.67 -12.73 18.26
CA HIS A 312 -19.46 -11.71 19.29
C HIS A 312 -18.59 -10.54 18.82
N ALA A 313 -17.71 -10.75 17.84
CA ALA A 313 -16.93 -9.67 17.25
C ALA A 313 -16.45 -10.03 15.82
N TRP A 314 -16.52 -9.05 14.93
CA TRP A 314 -15.76 -9.01 13.67
C TRP A 314 -14.50 -8.13 13.83
N GLY A 315 -13.51 -8.36 12.98
CA GLY A 315 -12.32 -7.51 12.93
C GLY A 315 -12.65 -6.02 12.71
N ASN A 316 -11.83 -5.16 13.32
CA ASN A 316 -11.87 -3.71 13.17
C ASN A 316 -13.09 -2.99 13.74
N HIS A 317 -13.80 -3.60 14.70
CA HIS A 317 -14.86 -2.94 15.46
C HIS A 317 -14.43 -2.57 16.90
N PRO A 318 -15.16 -1.66 17.56
CA PRO A 318 -14.98 -1.40 18.99
C PRO A 318 -15.29 -2.63 19.85
N ALA A 319 -14.65 -2.76 21.02
CA ALA A 319 -14.75 -3.94 21.89
C ALA A 319 -16.19 -4.30 22.35
N ALA A 320 -17.11 -3.33 22.34
CA ALA A 320 -18.50 -3.51 22.74
C ALA A 320 -19.47 -3.72 21.55
N ALA A 321 -18.96 -3.73 20.32
CA ALA A 321 -19.75 -3.87 19.11
C ALA A 321 -19.42 -5.18 18.41
N VAL A 322 -20.45 -5.96 18.07
CA VAL A 322 -20.27 -7.14 17.20
C VAL A 322 -19.72 -6.71 15.84
N GLY A 323 -20.26 -5.60 15.30
CA GLY A 323 -19.85 -5.07 14.01
C GLY A 323 -20.35 -5.89 12.82
N ALA A 324 -19.72 -5.66 11.68
CA ALA A 324 -19.93 -6.39 10.43
C ALA A 324 -18.57 -6.75 9.83
N PRO A 325 -18.46 -7.72 8.91
CA PRO A 325 -17.18 -8.06 8.32
C PRO A 325 -16.49 -6.83 7.68
N ASP A 326 -15.18 -6.70 7.88
CA ASP A 326 -14.38 -5.71 7.16
C ASP A 326 -14.21 -6.18 5.71
N ARG A 327 -14.23 -5.25 4.76
CA ARG A 327 -14.15 -5.53 3.32
C ARG A 327 -13.15 -4.62 2.61
N ARG A 328 -12.28 -3.97 3.37
CA ARG A 328 -11.33 -2.97 2.88
C ARG A 328 -9.92 -3.23 3.36
N ASN A 329 -9.76 -3.61 4.62
CA ASN A 329 -8.44 -3.62 5.27
C ASN A 329 -7.74 -4.97 5.12
N THR A 330 -6.41 -4.94 4.94
CA THR A 330 -5.52 -6.13 5.00
C THR A 330 -5.01 -6.43 6.42
N VAL A 331 -5.57 -5.71 7.39
CA VAL A 331 -5.31 -5.87 8.81
C VAL A 331 -6.65 -5.88 9.51
N GLU A 332 -6.92 -6.93 10.28
CA GLU A 332 -8.10 -7.03 11.12
C GLU A 332 -7.71 -7.26 12.58
N CYS A 333 -8.27 -6.46 13.48
CA CYS A 333 -8.02 -6.55 14.92
C CYS A 333 -9.31 -6.78 15.70
N ILE A 334 -9.32 -7.80 16.57
CA ILE A 334 -10.32 -7.99 17.64
C ILE A 334 -9.62 -7.74 18.97
N ASP A 335 -10.25 -6.97 19.85
CA ASP A 335 -9.75 -6.69 21.21
C ASP A 335 -10.94 -6.65 22.18
N VAL A 336 -11.15 -7.76 22.90
CA VAL A 336 -12.34 -7.96 23.74
C VAL A 336 -12.00 -8.70 25.03
N ALA A 337 -12.82 -8.48 26.06
CA ALA A 337 -12.82 -9.31 27.26
C ALA A 337 -13.73 -10.52 27.06
N LEU A 338 -13.18 -11.72 27.23
CA LEU A 338 -13.92 -12.98 27.18
C LEU A 338 -14.45 -13.31 28.58
N GLY A 339 -15.74 -13.67 28.64
CA GLY A 339 -16.33 -14.31 29.83
C GLY A 339 -15.87 -15.76 29.98
N GLU A 340 -16.20 -16.38 31.11
CA GLU A 340 -15.92 -17.81 31.32
C GLU A 340 -16.59 -18.66 30.24
N GLY A 341 -15.86 -19.66 29.74
CA GLY A 341 -16.38 -20.61 28.77
C GLY A 341 -15.48 -20.81 27.56
N ASP A 342 -15.98 -21.60 26.61
CA ASP A 342 -15.31 -21.93 25.37
C ASP A 342 -15.71 -20.94 24.27
N TRP A 343 -14.70 -20.48 23.53
CA TRP A 343 -14.79 -19.49 22.48
C TRP A 343 -14.06 -20.00 21.25
N MET A 344 -14.41 -19.48 20.08
CA MET A 344 -13.80 -19.86 18.80
C MET A 344 -13.41 -18.62 18.03
N LEU A 345 -12.11 -18.47 17.76
CA LEU A 345 -11.60 -17.50 16.81
C LEU A 345 -11.46 -18.18 15.45
N GLU A 346 -11.99 -17.55 14.39
CA GLU A 346 -11.91 -18.06 13.03
C GLU A 346 -11.22 -17.06 12.11
N VAL A 347 -10.32 -17.54 11.25
CA VAL A 347 -9.81 -16.82 10.08
C VAL A 347 -10.42 -17.46 8.84
N ARG A 348 -11.14 -16.68 8.03
CA ARG A 348 -11.94 -17.20 6.91
C ARG A 348 -11.48 -16.60 5.59
N GLY A 349 -11.21 -17.44 4.59
CA GLY A 349 -10.98 -16.99 3.22
C GLY A 349 -12.33 -16.74 2.55
N VAL A 350 -12.82 -15.49 2.57
CA VAL A 350 -14.18 -15.18 2.07
C VAL A 350 -14.19 -15.14 0.57
N ASN A 351 -13.28 -14.37 -0.02
CA ASN A 351 -13.12 -14.25 -1.46
C ASN A 351 -11.63 -14.07 -1.77
N VAL A 352 -10.98 -15.16 -2.18
CA VAL A 352 -9.54 -15.20 -2.47
C VAL A 352 -9.34 -15.55 -3.95
N PRO A 353 -9.67 -14.64 -4.89
CA PRO A 353 -9.62 -14.91 -6.32
C PRO A 353 -8.19 -15.19 -6.82
N LEU A 354 -7.17 -14.68 -6.12
CA LEU A 354 -5.76 -14.88 -6.43
C LEU A 354 -5.07 -15.56 -5.24
N GLY A 355 -5.45 -16.82 -4.99
CA GLY A 355 -5.04 -17.59 -3.83
C GLY A 355 -4.18 -18.83 -4.13
N PRO A 356 -3.84 -19.59 -3.08
CA PRO A 356 -4.19 -19.35 -1.68
C PRO A 356 -3.46 -18.12 -1.10
N GLN A 357 -4.11 -17.34 -0.23
CA GLN A 357 -3.54 -16.11 0.36
C GLN A 357 -2.79 -16.44 1.65
N PRO A 358 -1.46 -16.23 1.72
CA PRO A 358 -0.71 -16.37 2.96
C PRO A 358 -1.08 -15.30 3.98
N TRP A 359 -1.20 -15.66 5.25
CA TRP A 359 -1.56 -14.73 6.34
C TRP A 359 -0.71 -14.97 7.59
N ALA A 360 -0.83 -14.06 8.55
CA ALA A 360 -0.24 -14.18 9.87
C ALA A 360 -1.20 -13.70 10.95
N LEU A 361 -1.14 -14.31 12.14
CA LEU A 361 -2.00 -13.97 13.28
C LEU A 361 -1.23 -13.93 14.59
N ALA A 362 -1.21 -12.75 15.21
CA ALA A 362 -0.69 -12.54 16.55
C ALA A 362 -1.85 -12.45 17.56
N THR A 363 -1.79 -13.19 18.66
CA THR A 363 -2.85 -13.23 19.67
C THR A 363 -2.33 -13.07 21.10
N SER A 364 -3.20 -12.64 22.01
CA SER A 364 -2.88 -12.59 23.45
C SER A 364 -2.56 -13.99 24.00
N PRO A 365 -1.58 -14.12 24.91
CA PRO A 365 -1.35 -15.36 25.62
C PRO A 365 -2.51 -15.69 26.58
N GLY A 366 -2.60 -16.95 27.00
CA GLY A 366 -3.47 -17.38 28.10
C GLY A 366 -4.95 -17.57 27.77
N VAL A 367 -5.44 -17.02 26.66
CA VAL A 367 -6.81 -17.26 26.15
C VAL A 367 -6.85 -18.25 25.00
N ILE A 368 -5.75 -18.43 24.26
CA ILE A 368 -5.67 -19.45 23.22
C ILE A 368 -5.41 -20.81 23.88
N VAL A 369 -6.24 -21.79 23.56
CA VAL A 369 -5.97 -23.19 23.93
C VAL A 369 -4.91 -23.69 22.94
N PRO A 370 -3.76 -24.21 23.40
CA PRO A 370 -2.79 -24.84 22.52
C PRO A 370 -3.43 -26.05 21.83
N GLY A 371 -3.94 -25.84 20.62
CA GLY A 371 -4.44 -26.90 19.76
C GLY A 371 -3.29 -27.67 19.14
N THR A 372 -3.57 -28.91 18.72
CA THR A 372 -2.67 -29.67 17.84
C THR A 372 -2.30 -28.76 16.66
N PRO A 373 -1.01 -28.55 16.35
CA PRO A 373 -0.63 -27.76 15.18
C PRO A 373 -1.40 -28.32 13.99
N ALA A 374 -1.97 -27.45 13.16
CA ALA A 374 -2.39 -27.89 11.84
C ALA A 374 -1.19 -28.65 11.24
N VAL A 375 -1.45 -29.79 10.60
CA VAL A 375 -0.43 -30.47 9.77
C VAL A 375 0.31 -29.36 9.05
N PRO A 376 1.64 -29.20 9.23
CA PRO A 376 2.36 -28.02 8.77
C PRO A 376 1.94 -27.78 7.33
N GLY A 377 1.15 -26.73 7.13
CA GLY A 377 0.76 -26.33 5.79
C GLY A 377 2.07 -26.10 5.09
N THR A 378 2.35 -26.89 4.05
CA THR A 378 3.55 -26.69 3.24
C THR A 378 3.57 -25.21 2.90
N SER A 379 4.66 -24.54 3.27
CA SER A 379 4.85 -23.14 2.90
C SER A 379 4.51 -23.02 1.41
N THR A 380 3.45 -22.29 1.09
CA THR A 380 3.05 -22.06 -0.30
C THR A 380 3.89 -20.97 -0.94
N LEU A 381 4.95 -20.54 -0.25
CA LEU A 381 6.01 -19.76 -0.83
C LEU A 381 6.53 -20.52 -2.06
N PRO A 382 6.51 -19.90 -3.25
CA PRO A 382 7.30 -20.39 -4.36
C PRO A 382 8.72 -20.62 -3.84
N ALA A 383 9.25 -21.83 -4.03
CA ALA A 383 10.66 -22.10 -3.81
C ALA A 383 11.44 -21.23 -4.80
N ASP A 384 12.15 -20.23 -4.27
CA ASP A 384 12.86 -19.17 -4.98
C ASP A 384 11.99 -18.27 -5.89
N PRO A 385 12.34 -16.97 -6.04
CA PRO A 385 11.81 -16.20 -7.15
C PRO A 385 12.17 -16.96 -8.43
N LEU A 386 11.20 -17.17 -9.32
CA LEU A 386 11.48 -17.61 -10.68
C LEU A 386 12.73 -16.88 -11.17
N PRO A 387 13.81 -17.57 -11.59
CA PRO A 387 14.93 -16.88 -12.22
C PRO A 387 14.32 -16.08 -13.36
N ALA A 388 14.63 -14.78 -13.44
CA ALA A 388 14.02 -13.86 -14.39
C ALA A 388 13.77 -14.56 -15.74
N PRO A 389 12.52 -14.93 -16.08
CA PRO A 389 12.28 -15.53 -17.37
C PRO A 389 12.56 -14.44 -18.40
N GLN A 390 13.55 -14.72 -19.25
CA GLN A 390 13.82 -13.92 -20.43
C GLN A 390 12.51 -13.83 -21.24
N TRP A 391 11.97 -12.61 -21.24
CA TRP A 391 10.83 -12.06 -21.98
C TRP A 391 9.61 -12.97 -22.17
N ARG A 392 8.55 -12.62 -21.44
CA ARG A 392 7.17 -13.03 -21.72
C ARG A 392 6.34 -11.78 -22.00
N VAL A 393 5.65 -11.77 -23.13
CA VAL A 393 4.67 -10.72 -23.49
C VAL A 393 3.29 -11.18 -23.00
N ASP A 394 2.79 -10.48 -21.99
CA ASP A 394 1.42 -10.54 -21.49
C ASP A 394 1.02 -9.09 -21.19
N LEU A 395 -0.03 -8.57 -21.84
CA LEU A 395 -0.54 -7.19 -21.67
C LEU A 395 -1.44 -7.08 -20.44
N PRO A 396 -1.05 -6.34 -19.38
CA PRO A 396 -1.87 -6.12 -18.20
C PRO A 396 -2.39 -4.68 -18.13
N TRP A 397 -3.26 -4.43 -17.14
CA TRP A 397 -4.13 -3.28 -16.82
C TRP A 397 -3.56 -1.84 -16.90
N THR A 398 -2.32 -1.64 -17.37
CA THR A 398 -1.53 -0.39 -17.40
C THR A 398 -1.69 0.48 -18.65
N ALA A 399 -2.63 0.17 -19.57
CA ALA A 399 -2.86 1.01 -20.74
C ALA A 399 -3.51 2.39 -20.42
N VAL A 400 -3.89 2.63 -19.15
CA VAL A 400 -4.79 3.72 -18.74
C VAL A 400 -4.23 4.51 -17.53
N ARG A 401 -3.42 5.56 -17.79
CA ARG A 401 -3.24 6.87 -17.05
C ARG A 401 -1.78 7.34 -16.99
N GLY A 402 -1.54 8.67 -17.02
CA GLY A 402 -0.26 9.27 -16.61
C GLY A 402 0.67 9.92 -17.65
N VAL A 403 0.21 10.43 -18.81
CA VAL A 403 1.12 11.21 -19.69
C VAL A 403 1.32 12.61 -19.09
N GLY A 404 2.34 12.76 -18.23
CA GLY A 404 2.71 14.04 -17.64
C GLY A 404 2.99 15.11 -18.71
N ALA A 405 2.59 16.35 -18.44
CA ALA A 405 2.62 17.50 -19.36
C ALA A 405 3.97 17.71 -20.08
N LYS A 406 5.08 17.29 -19.48
CA LYS A 406 6.42 17.37 -20.07
C LYS A 406 6.59 16.49 -21.32
N ARG A 407 5.98 15.30 -21.34
CA ARG A 407 6.13 14.29 -22.41
C ARG A 407 5.27 14.62 -23.63
N GLY A 408 4.14 15.30 -23.43
CA GLY A 408 3.31 15.85 -24.52
C GLY A 408 4.01 17.00 -25.26
N ILE A 409 4.67 17.90 -24.51
CA ILE A 409 5.40 19.05 -25.08
C ILE A 409 6.66 18.62 -25.86
N GLU A 410 7.30 17.52 -25.46
CA GLU A 410 8.45 16.94 -26.18
C GLU A 410 8.03 16.28 -27.51
N LEU A 411 6.90 15.57 -27.53
CA LEU A 411 6.36 14.94 -28.75
C LEU A 411 5.91 15.96 -29.80
N GLU A 412 5.32 17.07 -29.37
CA GLU A 412 4.85 18.16 -30.23
C GLU A 412 6.00 18.93 -30.92
N ARG A 413 7.21 18.88 -30.34
CA ARG A 413 8.43 19.51 -30.90
C ARG A 413 9.24 18.60 -31.82
N LEU A 414 9.06 17.28 -31.73
CA LEU A 414 9.85 16.29 -32.46
C LEU A 414 9.24 15.88 -33.81
N LEU A 415 7.94 16.12 -34.01
CA LEU A 415 7.23 15.68 -35.22
C LEU A 415 7.12 16.80 -36.26
N PRO A 416 7.54 16.58 -37.53
CA PRO A 416 7.39 17.57 -38.59
C PRO A 416 5.91 17.86 -38.86
N GLY A 417 5.44 19.07 -38.57
CA GLY A 417 4.04 19.48 -38.76
C GLY A 417 3.10 19.15 -37.58
N GLY A 418 3.63 18.60 -36.49
CA GLY A 418 2.87 18.27 -35.28
C GLY A 418 1.89 17.10 -35.45
N ILE A 419 1.16 16.80 -34.38
CA ILE A 419 0.21 15.68 -34.31
C ILE A 419 -0.96 15.84 -35.31
N GLY A 420 -1.30 17.07 -35.72
CA GLY A 420 -2.40 17.35 -36.65
C GLY A 420 -2.19 16.90 -38.09
N ALA A 421 -0.95 16.71 -38.54
CA ALA A 421 -0.64 16.28 -39.90
C ALA A 421 -0.94 14.78 -40.17
N LEU A 422 -1.10 13.98 -39.11
CA LEU A 422 -1.43 12.55 -39.17
C LEU A 422 -2.90 12.26 -39.56
N CYS A 423 -3.77 13.27 -39.62
CA CYS A 423 -5.21 13.08 -39.65
C CYS A 423 -5.90 13.40 -41.00
N ALA A 424 -5.21 13.39 -42.15
CA ALA A 424 -5.78 13.85 -43.44
C ALA A 424 -5.98 12.75 -44.52
N GLY A 425 -7.24 12.33 -44.76
CA GLY A 425 -7.80 11.82 -46.05
C GLY A 425 -7.67 10.32 -46.41
N VAL A 426 -8.68 9.72 -47.12
CA VAL A 426 -8.82 8.23 -47.27
C VAL A 426 -9.33 7.68 -48.62
N PRO A 427 -8.96 6.43 -49.03
CA PRO A 427 -9.35 5.80 -50.30
C PRO A 427 -10.58 4.87 -50.23
N ASP A 428 -10.97 4.35 -51.40
CA ASP A 428 -12.24 3.76 -51.84
C ASP A 428 -12.46 2.24 -51.57
N ALA A 429 -13.73 1.82 -51.71
CA ALA A 429 -14.33 0.61 -51.12
C ALA A 429 -13.84 -0.75 -51.65
N GLY A 430 -13.16 -0.81 -52.79
CA GLY A 430 -12.57 -2.05 -53.32
C GLY A 430 -11.34 -2.53 -52.54
N THR A 431 -10.67 -1.61 -51.85
CA THR A 431 -9.34 -1.80 -51.26
C THR A 431 -9.34 -2.69 -50.03
N LEU A 432 -10.49 -2.91 -49.37
CA LEU A 432 -10.61 -3.70 -48.14
C LEU A 432 -11.19 -5.09 -48.35
N ALA A 433 -11.44 -5.52 -49.60
CA ALA A 433 -12.15 -6.76 -49.89
C ALA A 433 -11.42 -8.03 -49.41
N PHE A 434 -10.10 -7.98 -49.24
CA PHE A 434 -9.29 -9.09 -48.74
C PHE A 434 -9.47 -9.38 -47.24
N LEU A 435 -10.09 -8.46 -46.49
CA LEU A 435 -10.34 -8.63 -45.06
C LEU A 435 -11.63 -9.42 -44.79
N PRO A 436 -11.70 -10.17 -43.68
CA PRO A 436 -12.91 -10.88 -43.25
C PRO A 436 -14.10 -9.93 -43.11
N ALA A 437 -15.30 -10.42 -43.44
CA ALA A 437 -16.52 -9.60 -43.50
C ALA A 437 -16.81 -8.84 -42.19
N ALA A 438 -16.57 -9.47 -41.04
CA ALA A 438 -16.74 -8.87 -39.72
C ALA A 438 -15.76 -7.71 -39.44
N LEU A 439 -14.53 -7.80 -39.96
CA LEU A 439 -13.51 -6.76 -39.79
C LEU A 439 -13.74 -5.60 -40.76
N ARG A 440 -14.19 -5.88 -41.99
CA ARG A 440 -14.67 -4.86 -42.94
C ARG A 440 -15.87 -4.08 -42.38
N ALA A 441 -16.79 -4.78 -41.71
CA ALA A 441 -17.94 -4.16 -41.06
C ALA A 441 -17.51 -3.23 -39.92
N HIS A 442 -16.55 -3.64 -39.07
CA HIS A 442 -15.99 -2.79 -38.02
C HIS A 442 -15.26 -1.56 -38.58
N ILE A 443 -14.40 -1.72 -39.60
CA ILE A 443 -13.68 -0.60 -40.22
C ILE A 443 -14.66 0.38 -40.88
N ARG A 444 -15.73 -0.11 -41.52
CA ARG A 444 -16.78 0.74 -42.10
C ARG A 444 -17.63 1.42 -41.03
N SER A 445 -17.95 0.73 -39.94
CA SER A 445 -18.67 1.30 -38.81
C SER A 445 -17.86 2.43 -38.18
N LEU A 446 -16.54 2.25 -38.06
CA LEU A 446 -15.59 3.25 -37.58
C LEU A 446 -15.45 4.43 -38.57
N ALA A 447 -15.40 4.17 -39.88
CA ALA A 447 -15.36 5.20 -40.93
C ALA A 447 -16.65 6.04 -41.02
N ALA A 448 -17.81 5.39 -40.91
CA ALA A 448 -19.11 6.05 -40.88
C ALA A 448 -19.29 6.85 -39.58
N PHE A 449 -18.77 6.31 -38.47
CA PHE A 449 -18.75 6.96 -37.16
C PHE A 449 -17.91 8.26 -37.15
N LEU A 450 -16.77 8.28 -37.84
CA LEU A 450 -15.86 9.44 -37.91
C LEU A 450 -16.23 10.47 -38.98
N GLY A 451 -17.33 10.28 -39.74
CA GLY A 451 -17.79 11.22 -40.78
C GLY A 451 -16.91 11.29 -42.04
N GLY A 452 -15.93 10.40 -42.15
CA GLY A 452 -14.97 10.29 -43.24
C GLY A 452 -14.03 9.11 -42.96
N PRO A 453 -13.44 8.46 -43.98
CA PRO A 453 -12.91 7.12 -43.75
C PRO A 453 -11.50 7.14 -43.11
N PRO A 454 -10.93 6.01 -42.58
CA PRO A 454 -9.49 5.68 -42.38
C PRO A 454 -9.08 4.51 -43.34
N PRO A 455 -7.79 4.18 -43.65
CA PRO A 455 -6.50 4.83 -43.31
C PRO A 455 -5.34 4.68 -44.36
N ALA A 456 -4.21 5.35 -44.09
CA ALA A 456 -2.89 5.12 -44.70
C ALA A 456 -2.22 3.76 -44.36
N ALA A 457 -2.78 2.99 -43.42
CA ALA A 457 -2.27 1.66 -43.03
C ALA A 457 -2.29 0.65 -44.19
N ALA A 458 -3.31 0.73 -45.04
CA ALA A 458 -3.43 -0.11 -46.23
C ALA A 458 -2.36 0.22 -47.28
N MET A 459 -1.98 1.50 -47.42
CA MET A 459 -0.92 1.91 -48.34
C MET A 459 0.48 1.49 -47.86
N LEU A 460 0.74 1.54 -46.55
CA LEU A 460 2.00 1.09 -45.95
C LEU A 460 2.17 -0.44 -46.04
N ALA A 461 1.08 -1.20 -45.90
CA ALA A 461 1.10 -2.66 -46.10
C ALA A 461 1.27 -3.06 -47.58
N VAL A 462 0.72 -2.27 -48.53
CA VAL A 462 0.85 -2.50 -49.98
C VAL A 462 2.25 -2.18 -50.53
N ALA A 463 2.97 -1.23 -49.91
CA ALA A 463 4.29 -0.80 -50.36
C ALA A 463 5.46 -1.69 -49.88
N HIS A 464 5.20 -2.68 -49.02
CA HIS A 464 6.25 -3.48 -48.40
C HIS A 464 6.65 -4.69 -49.28
N PRO A 465 7.96 -4.94 -49.51
CA PRO A 465 8.44 -5.95 -50.46
C PRO A 465 8.05 -7.41 -50.13
N THR A 466 7.55 -7.70 -48.93
CA THR A 466 7.13 -9.03 -48.46
C THR A 466 5.63 -9.33 -48.59
N ARG A 467 4.86 -8.56 -49.39
CA ARG A 467 3.40 -8.72 -49.54
C ARG A 467 2.90 -10.12 -49.90
N ALA A 468 3.76 -10.98 -50.46
CA ALA A 468 3.40 -12.35 -50.84
C ALA A 468 3.06 -13.25 -49.63
N LEU A 469 3.63 -12.97 -48.46
CA LEU A 469 3.41 -13.75 -47.23
C LEU A 469 1.98 -13.68 -46.68
N LEU A 470 1.20 -12.69 -47.10
CA LEU A 470 -0.20 -12.54 -46.71
C LEU A 470 -1.17 -13.28 -47.65
N ALA A 471 -0.67 -13.84 -48.75
CA ALA A 471 -1.48 -14.52 -49.76
C ALA A 471 -1.29 -16.05 -49.77
N ASP A 472 -0.21 -16.58 -49.18
CA ASP A 472 0.05 -18.03 -49.08
C ASP A 472 -0.27 -18.58 -47.69
N SER A 473 -0.59 -19.89 -47.63
CA SER A 473 -0.87 -20.57 -46.37
C SER A 473 0.33 -20.50 -45.41
N PRO A 474 0.10 -20.27 -44.11
CA PRO A 474 1.14 -19.96 -43.12
C PRO A 474 2.19 -21.06 -42.89
N GLU A 475 2.00 -22.23 -43.48
CA GLU A 475 2.86 -23.42 -43.34
C GLU A 475 4.15 -23.37 -44.19
N THR A 476 4.28 -22.41 -45.12
CA THR A 476 5.45 -22.32 -46.05
C THR A 476 6.40 -21.15 -45.77
N ALA A 477 6.06 -20.28 -44.83
CA ALA A 477 6.81 -19.06 -44.51
C ALA A 477 7.83 -19.30 -43.38
N SER A 478 9.05 -18.78 -43.52
CA SER A 478 10.06 -18.92 -42.47
C SER A 478 9.78 -17.99 -41.28
N ALA A 479 10.22 -18.38 -40.09
CA ALA A 479 10.02 -17.59 -38.87
C ALA A 479 10.63 -16.17 -38.97
N ALA A 480 11.73 -16.02 -39.72
CA ALA A 480 12.39 -14.73 -39.94
C ALA A 480 11.52 -13.76 -40.78
N GLU A 481 10.73 -14.29 -41.72
CA GLU A 481 9.86 -13.51 -42.59
C GLU A 481 8.61 -13.00 -41.85
N TRP A 482 8.06 -13.82 -40.95
CA TRP A 482 6.98 -13.41 -40.04
C TRP A 482 7.43 -12.37 -39.02
N GLN A 483 8.65 -12.50 -38.50
CA GLN A 483 9.25 -11.55 -37.57
C GLN A 483 9.45 -10.16 -38.20
N ALA A 484 9.89 -10.11 -39.45
CA ALA A 484 10.07 -8.85 -40.17
C ALA A 484 8.73 -8.13 -40.44
N LEU A 485 7.66 -8.89 -40.77
CA LEU A 485 6.33 -8.33 -41.00
C LEU A 485 5.68 -7.80 -39.70
N ALA A 486 5.83 -8.52 -38.59
CA ALA A 486 5.34 -8.09 -37.29
C ALA A 486 6.07 -6.82 -36.79
N ALA A 487 7.38 -6.73 -36.99
CA ALA A 487 8.16 -5.54 -36.67
C ALA A 487 7.73 -4.31 -37.50
N ALA A 488 7.38 -4.52 -38.78
CA ALA A 488 6.91 -3.45 -39.66
C ALA A 488 5.51 -2.91 -39.30
N LEU A 489 4.64 -3.75 -38.72
CA LEU A 489 3.26 -3.38 -38.35
C LEU A 489 3.12 -2.90 -36.89
N SER A 490 4.13 -3.12 -36.05
CA SER A 490 4.14 -2.78 -34.62
C SER A 490 3.75 -1.32 -34.30
N PRO A 491 4.23 -0.29 -35.02
CA PRO A 491 3.89 1.10 -34.69
C PRO A 491 2.42 1.44 -34.98
N LEU A 492 1.81 0.71 -35.92
CA LEU A 492 0.43 0.92 -36.34
C LEU A 492 -0.57 0.27 -35.38
N LEU A 493 -0.18 -0.87 -34.80
CA LEU A 493 -0.93 -1.56 -33.76
C LEU A 493 -0.86 -0.80 -32.42
N GLU A 494 0.28 -0.16 -32.11
CA GLU A 494 0.41 0.75 -30.96
C GLU A 494 -0.50 1.99 -31.07
N ALA A 495 -0.80 2.46 -32.29
CA ALA A 495 -1.62 3.65 -32.50
C ALA A 495 -3.14 3.40 -32.41
N LEU A 496 -3.59 2.17 -32.68
CA LEU A 496 -5.02 1.81 -32.73
C LEU A 496 -5.63 1.48 -31.35
N ASP A 497 -4.81 1.25 -30.33
CA ASP A 497 -5.26 0.75 -29.02
C ASP A 497 -5.52 1.87 -27.98
N ARG A 498 -6.25 2.92 -28.38
CA ARG A 498 -6.74 3.97 -27.45
C ARG A 498 -8.16 4.52 -27.70
N SER A 499 -8.96 3.98 -28.61
CA SER A 499 -10.11 4.76 -29.15
C SER A 499 -11.50 4.11 -29.15
N VAL A 500 -11.86 3.20 -28.22
CA VAL A 500 -13.23 2.61 -28.20
C VAL A 500 -14.07 2.96 -26.96
N ALA A 501 -13.49 3.51 -25.88
CA ALA A 501 -14.21 3.72 -24.61
C ALA A 501 -14.45 5.18 -24.19
N ARG A 502 -14.51 6.13 -25.14
CA ARG A 502 -15.00 7.50 -24.84
C ARG A 502 -16.41 7.79 -25.36
N GLU A 503 -17.10 6.81 -25.90
CA GLU A 503 -18.35 7.09 -26.61
C GLU A 503 -19.56 6.23 -26.23
N VAL A 504 -19.64 5.80 -24.97
CA VAL A 504 -20.87 5.18 -24.44
C VAL A 504 -21.52 5.99 -23.31
N CYS A 505 -20.85 6.99 -22.71
CA CYS A 505 -21.49 7.81 -21.66
C CYS A 505 -21.43 9.30 -22.01
N GLY A 506 -22.52 9.80 -22.58
CA GLY A 506 -22.75 11.22 -22.81
C GLY A 506 -22.94 12.04 -21.53
N GLU A 507 -22.78 13.35 -21.73
CA GLU A 507 -23.20 14.49 -20.87
C GLU A 507 -22.38 14.79 -19.60
N ARG A 508 -21.60 15.89 -19.62
CA ARG A 508 -21.92 17.27 -19.15
C ARG A 508 -21.99 17.38 -17.62
N LEU A 509 -21.10 18.18 -17.02
CA LEU A 509 -21.44 19.37 -16.18
C LEU A 509 -20.18 20.05 -15.60
N PHE A 510 -19.96 21.28 -16.08
CA PHE A 510 -19.48 22.53 -15.46
C PHE A 510 -18.59 22.59 -14.19
N ARG A 511 -17.64 23.55 -14.27
CA ARG A 511 -17.16 24.52 -13.25
C ARG A 511 -16.51 24.03 -11.95
#